data_AF-A0A1S8WMU6-F1
#
_entry.id   AF-A0A1S8WMU6-F1
#
_cell.length_a   1.000
_cell.length_b   1.000
_cell.length_c   1.000
_cell.angle_alpha   90.00
_cell.angle_beta   90.00
_cell.angle_gamma   90.00
#
_symmetry.space_group_name_H-M   'P 1'
#
loop_
_entity.id
_entity.type
_entity.pdbx_description
1 polymer ?
#
loop_
_entity_poly.entity_id
_entity_poly.type
_entity_poly.pdbx_seq_one_letter_code
_entity_poly.pdbx_strand_id
1 'polypeptide(L)' 'MEFRLSQHFVRGHNFPEGVRAILIDKDNKPKWNPSTLSAVTQELVDSYFSAIPGIADWTP' A
#
# COMPACT_ATOMS: atom_id res chain seq x y z
N MET A 1 -7.88 -10.85 -6.55
CA MET A 1 -7.73 -10.20 -5.23
C MET A 1 -6.53 -9.26 -5.24
N GLU A 2 -5.44 -9.74 -5.81
CA GLU A 2 -4.15 -9.11 -6.10
C GLU A 2 -4.29 -7.78 -6.85
N PHE A 3 -5.23 -7.68 -7.81
CA PHE A 3 -5.51 -6.41 -8.50
C PHE A 3 -5.82 -5.29 -7.50
N ARG A 4 -6.82 -5.48 -6.62
CA ARG A 4 -7.22 -4.49 -5.63
C ARG A 4 -6.06 -4.11 -4.71
N LEU A 5 -5.33 -5.11 -4.19
CA LEU A 5 -4.14 -4.89 -3.36
C LEU A 5 -3.12 -3.98 -4.07
N SER A 6 -2.72 -4.34 -5.29
CA SER A 6 -1.75 -3.56 -6.05
C SER A 6 -2.21 -2.12 -6.26
N GLN A 7 -3.47 -1.89 -6.60
CA GLN A 7 -4.02 -0.55 -6.83
C GLN A 7 -4.03 0.30 -5.55
N HIS A 8 -4.36 -0.29 -4.40
CA HIS A 8 -4.30 0.41 -3.12
C HIS A 8 -2.86 0.70 -2.69
N PHE A 9 -1.92 -0.24 -2.87
CA PHE A 9 -0.51 -0.02 -2.52
C PHE A 9 0.12 1.11 -3.33
N VAL A 10 -0.06 1.12 -4.65
CA VAL A 10 0.56 2.16 -5.50
C VAL A 10 -0.01 3.56 -5.26
N ARG A 11 -1.27 3.66 -4.83
CA ARG A 11 -1.92 4.93 -4.43
C ARG A 11 -1.60 5.33 -2.98
N GLY A 12 -1.24 4.36 -2.15
CA GLY A 12 -0.91 4.55 -0.74
C GLY A 12 0.47 5.16 -0.53
N HIS A 13 0.75 5.50 0.72
CA HIS A 13 2.00 6.15 1.13
C HIS A 13 3.23 5.21 1.05
N ASN A 14 3.08 3.97 1.51
CA ASN A 14 4.25 3.14 1.81
C ASN A 14 4.95 2.58 0.57
N PHE A 15 4.24 2.32 -0.52
CA PHE A 15 4.88 1.85 -1.75
C PHE A 15 5.86 2.89 -2.34
N PRO A 16 5.45 4.15 -2.63
CA PRO A 16 6.39 5.15 -3.12
C PRO A 16 7.49 5.48 -2.10
N GLU A 17 7.21 5.44 -0.80
CA GLU A 17 8.24 5.64 0.23
C GLU A 17 9.30 4.52 0.22
N GLY A 18 8.90 3.27 0.04
CA GLY A 18 9.82 2.15 -0.12
C GLY A 18 10.69 2.29 -1.36
N VAL A 19 10.08 2.70 -2.48
CA VAL A 19 10.81 3.01 -3.73
C VAL A 19 11.82 4.13 -3.50
N ARG A 20 11.42 5.22 -2.83
CA ARG A 20 12.32 6.33 -2.49
C ARG A 20 13.51 5.84 -1.68
N ALA A 21 13.27 5.14 -0.57
CA ALA A 21 14.31 4.71 0.37
C ALA A 21 15.31 3.71 -0.23
N ILE A 22 14.86 2.83 -1.15
CA ILE A 22 15.68 1.74 -1.68
C ILE A 22 16.29 2.07 -3.06
N LEU A 23 15.52 2.71 -3.95
CA LEU A 23 15.91 2.85 -5.36
C LEU A 23 16.34 4.28 -5.72
N ILE A 24 15.76 5.31 -5.10
CA ILE A 24 16.01 6.72 -5.42
C ILE A 24 17.11 7.29 -4.53
N ASP A 25 16.79 7.53 -3.26
CA ASP A 25 17.70 8.15 -2.29
C ASP A 25 18.71 7.14 -1.74
N LYS A 26 18.35 5.84 -1.78
CA LYS A 26 19.19 4.72 -1.32
C LYS A 26 19.64 4.87 0.14
N ASP A 27 18.86 5.58 0.95
CA ASP A 27 19.16 5.84 2.36
C ASP A 27 18.88 4.63 3.26
N ASN A 28 18.15 3.62 2.76
CA ASN A 28 17.69 2.45 3.51
C ASN A 28 16.91 2.83 4.80
N LYS A 29 16.26 4.00 4.81
CA LYS A 29 15.52 4.55 5.95
C LYS A 29 14.10 4.93 5.55
N PRO A 30 13.25 3.93 5.23
CA PRO A 30 11.87 4.19 4.89
C PRO A 30 11.08 4.69 6.11
N LYS A 31 10.25 5.71 5.90
CA LYS A 31 9.39 6.33 6.91
C LYS A 31 7.98 5.77 6.84
N TRP A 32 7.79 4.53 7.28
CA TRP A 32 6.49 3.85 7.20
C TRP A 32 5.37 4.57 7.95
N ASN A 33 4.15 4.50 7.40
CA ASN A 33 2.93 4.96 8.03
C ASN A 33 1.81 3.90 7.91
N PRO A 34 1.31 3.33 9.02
CA PRO A 34 1.79 3.53 10.40
C PRO A 34 3.22 3.02 10.59
N SER A 35 3.94 3.61 11.55
CA SER A 35 5.37 3.31 11.79
C SER A 35 5.61 2.05 12.63
N THR A 36 4.56 1.50 13.25
CA THR A 36 4.63 0.27 14.05
C THR A 36 3.53 -0.70 13.63
N LEU A 37 3.80 -2.00 13.79
CA LEU A 37 2.83 -3.04 13.48
C LEU A 37 1.59 -2.98 14.38
N SER A 38 1.75 -2.60 15.66
CA SER A 38 0.64 -2.47 16.61
C SER A 38 -0.38 -1.38 16.23
N ALA A 39 0.01 -0.44 15.38
CA ALA A 39 -0.87 0.62 14.88
C ALA A 39 -1.58 0.24 13.56
N VAL A 40 -1.29 -0.95 13.01
CA VAL A 40 -2.04 -1.50 11.87
C VAL A 40 -3.34 -2.11 12.40
N THR A 41 -4.47 -1.50 12.06
CA THR A 41 -5.79 -1.98 12.48
C THR A 41 -6.37 -2.98 11.47
N GLN A 42 -7.33 -3.79 11.90
CA GLN A 42 -8.01 -4.73 11.00
C GLN A 42 -8.75 -3.97 9.88
N GLU A 43 -9.35 -2.83 10.20
CA GLU A 43 -10.06 -1.99 9.23
C GLU A 43 -9.12 -1.45 8.15
N LEU A 44 -7.88 -1.10 8.53
CA LEU A 44 -6.86 -0.70 7.57
C LEU A 44 -6.53 -1.86 6.63
N VAL A 45 -6.34 -3.07 7.15
CA VAL A 45 -6.07 -4.27 6.32
C VAL A 45 -7.23 -4.54 5.37
N ASP A 46 -8.46 -4.57 5.88
CA ASP A 46 -9.66 -4.87 5.10
C ASP A 46 -9.88 -3.84 3.98
N SER A 47 -9.51 -2.57 4.22
CA SER A 47 -9.61 -1.52 3.20
C SER A 47 -8.79 -1.81 1.93
N TYR A 48 -7.65 -2.50 2.04
CA TYR A 48 -6.82 -2.88 0.89
C TYR A 48 -7.44 -4.00 0.03
N PHE A 49 -8.40 -4.75 0.57
CA PHE A 49 -9.14 -5.78 -0.17
C PHE A 49 -10.46 -5.26 -0.75
N SER A 50 -10.87 -4.04 -0.39
CA SER A 50 -12.08 -3.41 -0.89
C SER A 50 -11.99 -3.11 -2.39
N ALA A 51 -13.15 -3.15 -3.08
CA ALA A 51 -13.24 -2.80 -4.49
C ALA A 51 -12.78 -1.35 -4.72
N ILE A 52 -12.15 -1.11 -5.86
CA ILE A 52 -11.64 0.23 -6.19
C ILE A 52 -12.78 1.07 -6.77
N PRO A 53 -13.13 2.22 -6.16
CA PRO A 53 -14.21 3.06 -6.66
C PRO A 53 -13.99 3.47 -8.12
N GLY A 54 -15.01 3.27 -8.95
CA GLY A 54 -15.00 3.64 -10.37
C GLY A 54 -14.16 2.74 -11.28
N ILE A 55 -13.65 1.61 -10.78
CA ILE A 55 -12.90 0.63 -11.57
C ILE A 55 -13.58 -0.72 -11.45
N ALA A 56 -13.90 -1.33 -12.59
CA ALA A 56 -14.41 -2.70 -12.62
C ALA A 56 -13.36 -3.65 -12.04
N ASP A 57 -13.80 -4.56 -11.18
CA ASP A 57 -12.90 -5.57 -10.66
C ASP A 57 -12.39 -6.49 -11.77
N TRP A 58 -11.16 -6.94 -11.61
CA TRP A 58 -10.56 -7.87 -12.55
C TRP A 58 -11.30 -9.22 -12.53
N THR A 59 -11.77 -9.62 -13.71
CA THR A 59 -12.28 -10.95 -14.00
C THR A 59 -11.37 -11.60 -15.04
N PRO A 60 -10.86 -12.83 -14.80
CA PRO A 60 -10.04 -13.54 -15.78
C PRO A 60 -10.75 -13.78 -17.11
#